data_AF-A0A841E9U8-F1
#
_entry.id   AF-A0A841E9U8-F1
#
_cell.length_a   1.000
_cell.length_b   1.000
_cell.length_c   1.000
_cell.angle_alpha   90.00
_cell.angle_beta   90.00
_cell.angle_gamma   90.00
#
_symmetry.space_group_name_H-M   'P 1'
#
loop_
_entity.id
_entity.type
_entity.pdbx_description
1 polymer ?
#
loop_
_entity_poly.entity_id
_entity_poly.type
_entity_poly.pdbx_seq_one_letter_code
_entity_poly.pdbx_strand_id
1 'polypeptide(L)'
;MTLDMPAALRTPPQQRLPARMRRPAVAAAALLGSLALATATAPPALAHDTLLGSTPEDGDELDTAPGKVELTFSDDIGDGGNAIVVTGPDGADYEEGEVEIEGPDASVGLRDLPAAGEYTVAYRIVSSDGHALEDELAFSVTDEAVAGTGSSPEAQESAPQDGDGADGSGDGADADESPPARSPTDPSVLGPVGGVVAGIAVIALIAILLIRMRNRPGGTDD
;
A
#
# COMPACT_ATOMS: atom_id res chain seq x y z
N MET A 1 94.34 16.33 27.80
CA MET A 1 93.91 15.03 27.25
C MET A 1 93.15 14.31 28.36
N THR A 2 91.80 14.36 28.30
CA THR A 2 90.77 13.54 28.99
C THR A 2 89.45 14.34 28.93
N LEU A 3 88.81 14.34 27.76
CA LEU A 3 87.58 13.61 27.41
C LEU A 3 86.31 14.09 28.13
N ASP A 4 85.62 14.97 27.39
CA ASP A 4 84.20 15.30 27.41
C ASP A 4 83.32 14.03 27.38
N MET A 5 82.29 13.99 28.24
CA MET A 5 81.29 12.92 28.30
C MET A 5 79.94 13.49 27.85
N PRO A 6 79.25 12.92 26.86
CA PRO A 6 77.99 13.46 26.36
C PRO A 6 76.82 13.07 27.27
N ALA A 7 75.98 14.06 27.58
CA ALA A 7 74.71 13.87 28.26
C ALA A 7 73.76 13.00 27.41
N ALA A 8 73.39 11.84 27.93
CA ALA A 8 72.43 10.94 27.30
C ALA A 8 71.03 11.57 27.29
N LEU A 9 70.48 11.78 26.09
CA LEU A 9 69.09 12.19 25.85
C LEU A 9 68.14 11.12 26.41
N ARG A 10 67.34 11.49 27.42
CA ARG A 10 66.20 10.68 27.89
C ARG A 10 65.06 10.79 26.88
N THR A 11 64.85 9.74 26.10
CA THR A 11 63.68 9.58 25.24
C THR A 11 62.43 9.40 26.12
N PRO A 12 61.35 10.19 25.95
CA PRO A 12 60.12 9.97 26.69
C PRO A 12 59.46 8.65 26.24
N PRO A 13 58.83 7.88 27.15
CA PRO A 13 58.12 6.66 26.78
C PRO A 13 56.96 7.01 25.85
N GLN A 14 57.01 6.50 24.63
CA GLN A 14 55.91 6.54 23.67
C GLN A 14 54.72 5.76 24.27
N GLN A 15 53.71 6.48 24.76
CA GLN A 15 52.46 5.87 25.24
C GLN A 15 51.69 5.27 24.05
N ARG A 16 52.02 4.03 23.69
CA ARG A 16 51.22 3.23 22.78
C ARG A 16 49.92 2.88 23.48
N LEU A 17 48.85 3.61 23.14
CA LEU A 17 47.50 3.30 23.60
C LEU A 17 47.22 1.80 23.44
N PRO A 18 46.78 1.10 24.50
CA PRO A 18 46.64 -0.35 24.48
C PRO A 18 45.67 -0.76 23.37
N ALA A 19 46.13 -1.68 22.50
CA ALA A 19 45.39 -2.17 21.33
C ALA A 19 43.98 -2.72 21.66
N ARG A 20 43.70 -3.01 22.94
CA ARG A 20 42.42 -3.46 23.46
C ARG A 20 41.29 -2.43 23.34
N MET A 21 41.58 -1.12 23.33
CA MET A 21 40.56 -0.06 23.16
C MET A 21 40.17 0.20 21.70
N ARG A 22 40.87 -0.38 20.73
CA ARG A 22 40.57 -0.20 19.29
C ARG A 22 39.39 -1.06 18.81
N ARG A 23 39.15 -2.19 19.48
CA ARG A 23 38.08 -3.14 19.13
C ARG A 23 36.66 -2.59 19.33
N PRO A 24 36.30 -1.90 20.44
CA PRO A 24 34.98 -1.29 20.59
C PRO A 24 34.75 -0.14 19.62
N ALA A 25 35.79 0.65 19.29
CA ALA A 25 35.68 1.76 18.34
C ALA A 25 35.42 1.27 16.90
N VAL A 26 36.07 0.18 16.47
CA VAL A 26 35.81 -0.44 15.16
C VAL A 26 34.42 -1.06 15.10
N ALA A 27 33.97 -1.71 16.17
CA ALA A 27 32.61 -2.26 16.24
C ALA A 27 31.54 -1.16 16.19
N ALA A 28 31.73 -0.06 16.90
CA ALA A 28 30.84 1.11 16.86
C ALA A 28 30.82 1.75 15.47
N ALA A 29 31.98 1.91 14.82
CA ALA A 29 32.07 2.46 13.47
C ALA A 29 31.41 1.53 12.43
N ALA A 30 31.55 0.21 12.57
CA ALA A 30 30.89 -0.75 11.70
C ALA A 30 29.36 -0.71 11.87
N LEU A 31 28.86 -0.61 13.11
CA LEU A 31 27.43 -0.48 13.39
C LEU A 31 26.86 0.83 12.82
N LEU A 32 27.54 1.96 13.04
CA LEU A 32 27.13 3.25 12.48
C LEU A 32 27.18 3.25 10.94
N GLY A 33 28.21 2.62 10.35
CA GLY A 33 28.31 2.44 8.90
C GLY A 33 27.19 1.59 8.33
N SER A 34 26.83 0.48 9.00
CA SER A 34 25.70 -0.36 8.59
C SER A 34 24.36 0.35 8.73
N LEU A 35 24.17 1.16 9.77
CA LEU A 35 22.94 1.92 9.98
C LEU A 35 22.79 3.02 8.92
N ALA A 36 23.87 3.75 8.64
CA ALA A 36 23.88 4.79 7.60
C ALA A 36 23.59 4.21 6.21
N LEU A 37 24.17 3.06 5.89
CA LEU A 37 23.90 2.38 4.62
C LEU A 37 22.45 1.89 4.54
N ALA A 38 21.92 1.32 5.62
CA ALA A 38 20.53 0.87 5.69
C ALA A 38 19.53 2.03 5.53
N THR A 39 19.80 3.20 6.13
CA THR A 39 18.94 4.39 5.97
C THR A 39 19.08 5.04 4.59
N ALA A 40 20.25 4.93 3.95
CA ALA A 40 20.49 5.51 2.63
C ALA A 40 19.83 4.70 1.50
N THR A 41 19.57 3.41 1.73
CA THR A 41 18.90 2.52 0.77
C THR A 41 17.45 2.21 1.15
N ALA A 42 16.91 2.86 2.17
CA ALA A 42 15.50 2.68 2.52
C ALA A 42 14.65 3.29 1.40
N PRO A 43 13.70 2.53 0.79
CA PRO A 43 12.76 3.11 -0.14
C PRO A 43 11.92 4.18 0.57
N PRO A 44 11.50 5.25 -0.13
CA PRO A 44 10.54 6.19 0.43
C PRO A 44 9.26 5.43 0.82
N ALA A 45 8.71 5.73 2.00
CA ALA A 45 7.39 5.23 2.34
C ALA A 45 6.37 5.95 1.45
N LEU A 46 5.74 5.20 0.54
CA LEU A 46 4.61 5.68 -0.26
C LEU A 46 3.38 5.69 0.65
N ALA A 47 3.17 6.81 1.35
CA ALA A 47 2.02 7.05 2.23
C ALA A 47 1.09 8.13 1.64
N HIS A 48 1.07 8.24 0.31
CA HIS A 48 0.16 9.16 -0.36
C HIS A 48 -1.18 8.45 -0.56
N ASP A 49 -2.25 9.21 -0.36
CA ASP A 49 -3.58 8.75 -0.71
C ASP A 49 -3.68 8.51 -2.22
N THR A 50 -4.37 7.44 -2.61
CA THR A 50 -4.57 7.03 -3.99
C THR A 50 -6.02 6.64 -4.21
N LEU A 51 -6.52 6.86 -5.43
CA LEU A 51 -7.78 6.27 -5.86
C LEU A 51 -7.61 4.73 -5.89
N LEU A 52 -8.52 4.02 -5.24
CA LEU A 52 -8.61 2.55 -5.27
C LEU A 52 -9.60 2.07 -6.33
N GLY A 53 -10.64 2.85 -6.60
CA GLY A 53 -11.65 2.53 -7.60
C GLY A 53 -12.72 3.60 -7.71
N SER A 54 -13.58 3.44 -8.71
CA SER A 54 -14.69 4.34 -8.98
C SER A 54 -15.93 3.57 -9.44
N THR A 55 -17.09 4.18 -9.31
CA THR A 55 -18.32 3.74 -9.97
C THR A 55 -18.94 4.96 -10.64
N PRO A 56 -19.05 5.00 -11.98
CA PRO A 56 -18.55 4.00 -12.96
C PRO A 56 -17.03 3.76 -12.89
N GLU A 57 -16.56 2.59 -13.35
CA GLU A 57 -15.13 2.30 -13.46
C GLU A 57 -14.51 3.10 -14.63
N ASP A 58 -13.20 3.38 -14.55
CA ASP A 58 -12.48 4.02 -15.64
C ASP A 58 -12.51 3.14 -16.90
N GLY A 59 -12.98 3.72 -18.00
CA GLY A 59 -13.19 3.07 -19.28
C GLY A 59 -14.50 2.30 -19.43
N ASP A 60 -15.42 2.37 -18.46
CA ASP A 60 -16.72 1.71 -18.57
C ASP A 60 -17.53 2.21 -19.78
N GLU A 61 -18.28 1.30 -20.41
CA GLU A 61 -19.29 1.62 -21.41
C GLU A 61 -20.67 1.19 -20.88
N LEU A 62 -21.56 2.16 -20.67
CA LEU A 62 -22.81 1.99 -19.92
C LEU A 62 -24.04 2.08 -20.82
N ASP A 63 -24.84 1.01 -20.80
CA ASP A 63 -26.17 0.97 -21.44
C ASP A 63 -27.28 1.56 -20.56
N THR A 64 -26.94 2.06 -19.38
CA THR A 64 -27.84 2.81 -18.51
C THR A 64 -27.09 3.97 -17.88
N ALA A 65 -27.64 5.19 -17.99
CA ALA A 65 -26.99 6.37 -17.44
C ALA A 65 -26.89 6.29 -15.92
N PRO A 66 -25.70 6.49 -15.32
CA PRO A 66 -25.53 6.48 -13.87
C PRO A 66 -26.17 7.73 -13.25
N GLY A 67 -26.72 7.58 -12.04
CA GLY A 67 -27.28 8.70 -11.28
C GLY A 67 -26.29 9.40 -10.34
N LYS A 68 -25.08 8.85 -10.18
CA LYS A 68 -24.00 9.41 -9.35
C LYS A 68 -22.65 8.90 -9.82
N VAL A 69 -21.59 9.61 -9.44
CA VAL A 69 -20.22 9.10 -9.44
C VAL A 69 -19.80 8.87 -8.00
N GLU A 70 -19.10 7.77 -7.75
CA GLU A 70 -18.51 7.42 -6.47
C GLU A 70 -17.03 7.07 -6.66
N LEU A 71 -16.18 7.58 -5.78
CA LEU A 71 -14.73 7.41 -5.79
C LEU A 71 -14.30 6.90 -4.42
N THR A 72 -13.54 5.81 -4.39
CA THR A 72 -13.02 5.20 -3.15
C THR A 72 -11.51 5.39 -3.09
N PHE A 73 -11.02 5.93 -1.97
CA PHE A 73 -9.61 6.21 -1.74
C PHE A 73 -8.98 5.26 -0.73
N SER A 74 -7.66 5.35 -0.58
CA SER A 74 -6.88 4.47 0.29
C SER A 74 -6.85 4.91 1.75
N ASP A 75 -7.16 6.19 2.00
CA ASP A 75 -7.23 6.79 3.33
C ASP A 75 -8.53 7.61 3.47
N ASP A 76 -8.84 8.02 4.70
CA ASP A 76 -10.00 8.87 4.98
C ASP A 76 -9.82 10.25 4.31
N ILE A 77 -10.92 10.77 3.78
CA ILE A 77 -10.96 12.09 3.15
C ILE A 77 -11.07 13.17 4.24
N GLY A 78 -10.23 14.19 4.12
CA GLY A 78 -10.19 15.34 5.01
C GLY A 78 -11.14 16.46 4.61
N ASP A 79 -11.23 17.46 5.49
CA ASP A 79 -12.09 18.62 5.26
C ASP A 79 -11.53 19.58 4.20
N GLY A 80 -12.42 20.08 3.33
CA GLY A 80 -12.23 21.31 2.57
C GLY A 80 -11.56 21.17 1.20
N GLY A 81 -12.19 21.79 0.20
CA GLY A 81 -11.66 21.86 -1.17
C GLY A 81 -11.86 20.60 -2.01
N ASN A 82 -12.64 19.64 -1.52
CA ASN A 82 -13.02 18.44 -2.27
C ASN A 82 -14.00 18.81 -3.39
N ALA A 83 -13.73 18.33 -4.59
CA ALA A 83 -14.53 18.60 -5.78
C ALA A 83 -14.52 17.39 -6.72
N ILE A 84 -15.67 17.13 -7.33
CA ILE A 84 -15.84 16.18 -8.42
C ILE A 84 -16.63 16.93 -9.50
N VAL A 85 -16.09 16.97 -10.71
CA VAL A 85 -16.70 17.62 -11.88
C VAL A 85 -16.85 16.58 -12.97
N VAL A 86 -18.02 16.51 -13.59
CA VAL A 86 -18.32 15.51 -14.62
C VAL A 86 -18.68 16.21 -15.92
N THR A 87 -17.73 16.30 -16.84
CA THR A 87 -17.92 17.00 -18.11
C THR A 87 -18.34 16.01 -19.21
N GLY A 88 -19.46 16.30 -19.88
CA GLY A 88 -19.98 15.46 -20.97
C GLY A 88 -19.38 15.78 -22.35
N PRO A 89 -19.80 15.05 -23.38
CA PRO A 89 -19.25 15.17 -24.74
C PRO A 89 -19.60 16.50 -25.43
N ASP A 90 -20.57 17.24 -24.87
CA ASP A 90 -20.94 18.61 -25.28
C ASP A 90 -20.13 19.70 -24.57
N GLY A 91 -19.26 19.32 -23.63
CA GLY A 91 -18.43 20.21 -22.82
C GLY A 91 -19.17 20.89 -21.66
N ALA A 92 -20.37 20.42 -21.31
CA ALA A 92 -21.11 20.88 -20.14
C ALA A 92 -20.83 19.99 -18.91
N ASP A 93 -20.92 20.58 -17.73
CA ASP A 93 -20.71 19.88 -16.45
C ASP A 93 -22.03 19.31 -15.94
N TYR A 94 -22.09 18.05 -15.54
CA TYR A 94 -23.29 17.25 -15.25
C TYR A 94 -23.42 16.85 -13.77
N GLU A 95 -22.44 17.15 -12.94
CA GLU A 95 -22.59 16.98 -11.50
C GLU A 95 -23.71 17.86 -10.92
N GLU A 96 -24.38 17.36 -9.89
CA GLU A 96 -25.40 18.07 -9.14
C GLU A 96 -25.26 17.80 -7.64
N GLY A 97 -25.40 18.88 -6.86
CA GLY A 97 -25.29 18.83 -5.40
C GLY A 97 -23.88 19.13 -4.91
N GLU A 98 -23.66 18.84 -3.63
CA GLU A 98 -22.35 18.92 -2.98
C GLU A 98 -21.68 17.55 -3.01
N VAL A 99 -20.35 17.51 -2.91
CA VAL A 99 -19.62 16.25 -2.74
C VAL A 99 -19.94 15.68 -1.36
N GLU A 100 -20.52 14.48 -1.32
CA GLU A 100 -20.79 13.74 -0.10
C GLU A 100 -19.57 12.89 0.26
N ILE A 101 -19.16 12.91 1.52
CA ILE A 101 -17.96 12.23 2.01
C ILE A 101 -18.34 11.29 3.16
N GLU A 102 -17.96 10.02 3.04
CA GLU A 102 -18.13 9.00 4.08
C GLU A 102 -16.83 8.19 4.24
N GLY A 103 -15.99 8.61 5.20
CA GLY A 103 -14.69 7.97 5.41
C GLY A 103 -13.78 8.11 4.17
N PRO A 104 -13.38 7.02 3.52
CA PRO A 104 -12.55 7.05 2.31
C PRO A 104 -13.35 7.26 1.01
N ASP A 105 -14.68 7.37 1.07
CA ASP A 105 -15.54 7.47 -0.11
C ASP A 105 -16.01 8.90 -0.35
N ALA A 106 -15.93 9.35 -1.61
CA ALA A 106 -16.51 10.60 -2.09
C ALA A 106 -17.51 10.33 -3.21
N SER A 107 -18.66 11.00 -3.18
CA SER A 107 -19.65 10.87 -4.24
C SER A 107 -20.31 12.19 -4.62
N VAL A 108 -20.79 12.28 -5.85
CA VAL A 108 -21.59 13.41 -6.33
C VAL A 108 -22.72 12.90 -7.20
N GLY A 109 -23.91 13.51 -7.08
CA GLY A 109 -25.04 13.21 -7.94
C GLY A 109 -24.80 13.65 -9.39
N LEU A 110 -25.50 13.02 -10.32
CA LEU A 110 -25.49 13.40 -11.73
C LEU A 110 -26.90 13.82 -12.18
N ARG A 111 -26.96 14.88 -12.98
CA ARG A 111 -28.15 15.22 -13.76
C ARG A 111 -28.37 14.19 -14.86
N ASP A 112 -29.53 14.24 -15.51
CA ASP A 112 -29.78 13.46 -16.72
C ASP A 112 -28.66 13.68 -17.75
N LEU A 113 -28.14 12.57 -18.29
CA LEU A 113 -27.07 12.55 -19.30
C LEU A 113 -27.72 12.44 -20.71
N PRO A 114 -27.85 13.54 -21.47
CA PRO A 114 -28.70 13.59 -22.67
C PRO A 114 -27.98 13.14 -23.94
N ALA A 115 -26.65 13.02 -23.90
CA ALA A 115 -25.82 12.71 -25.06
C ALA A 115 -25.07 11.40 -24.84
N ALA A 116 -25.12 10.51 -25.83
CA ALA A 116 -24.22 9.37 -25.87
C ALA A 116 -22.78 9.85 -26.14
N GLY A 117 -21.81 9.12 -25.60
CA GLY A 117 -20.40 9.45 -25.71
C GLY A 117 -19.68 9.45 -24.37
N GLU A 118 -18.45 9.95 -24.39
CA GLU A 118 -17.53 10.00 -23.26
C GLU A 118 -17.90 11.13 -22.28
N TYR A 119 -17.90 10.80 -20.99
CA TYR A 119 -18.02 11.70 -19.86
C TYR A 119 -16.72 11.61 -19.05
N THR A 120 -16.08 12.74 -18.82
CA THR A 120 -14.84 12.85 -18.06
C THR A 120 -15.15 13.25 -16.62
N VAL A 121 -14.68 12.46 -15.66
CA VAL A 121 -14.74 12.74 -14.24
C VAL A 121 -13.40 13.29 -13.80
N ALA A 122 -13.33 14.60 -13.55
CA ALA A 122 -12.18 15.24 -12.93
C ALA A 122 -12.42 15.42 -11.43
N TYR A 123 -11.45 15.06 -10.60
CA TYR A 123 -11.60 15.20 -9.15
C TYR A 123 -10.40 15.86 -8.51
N ARG A 124 -10.67 16.51 -7.38
CA ARG A 124 -9.70 17.01 -6.42
C ARG A 124 -10.14 16.58 -5.03
N ILE A 125 -9.36 15.74 -4.38
CA ILE A 125 -9.68 15.20 -3.04
C ILE A 125 -8.53 15.50 -2.09
N VAL A 126 -8.84 16.05 -0.92
CA VAL A 126 -7.89 16.34 0.15
C VAL A 126 -7.97 15.21 1.15
N SER A 127 -6.90 14.46 1.31
CA SER A 127 -6.81 13.39 2.31
C SER A 127 -6.81 13.97 3.73
N SER A 128 -7.11 13.16 4.73
CA SER A 128 -7.12 13.54 6.15
C SER A 128 -5.76 14.06 6.65
N ASP A 129 -4.67 13.75 5.94
CA ASP A 129 -3.31 14.25 6.22
C ASP A 129 -3.03 15.67 5.63
N GLY A 130 -3.97 16.19 4.84
CA GLY A 130 -3.95 17.53 4.25
C GLY A 130 -3.36 17.63 2.83
N HIS A 131 -2.94 16.53 2.21
CA HIS A 131 -2.48 16.55 0.82
C HIS A 131 -3.66 16.43 -0.16
N ALA A 132 -3.60 17.20 -1.25
CA ALA A 132 -4.58 17.11 -2.33
C ALA A 132 -4.09 16.13 -3.41
N LEU A 133 -4.99 15.23 -3.82
CA LEU A 133 -4.90 14.37 -4.98
C LEU A 133 -5.82 14.93 -6.08
N GLU A 134 -5.28 15.06 -7.29
CA GLU A 134 -5.99 15.55 -8.47
C GLU A 134 -5.75 14.57 -9.61
N ASP A 135 -6.81 14.06 -10.22
CA ASP A 135 -6.72 13.15 -11.37
C ASP A 135 -8.03 13.19 -12.20
N GLU A 136 -8.03 12.46 -13.31
CA GLU A 136 -9.22 12.25 -14.14
C GLU A 136 -9.44 10.76 -14.48
N LEU A 137 -10.69 10.39 -14.71
CA LEU A 137 -11.11 9.12 -15.31
C LEU A 137 -12.26 9.37 -16.28
N ALA A 138 -12.58 8.41 -17.14
CA ALA A 138 -13.66 8.58 -18.11
C ALA A 138 -14.57 7.35 -18.16
N PHE A 139 -15.85 7.56 -18.43
CA PHE A 139 -16.79 6.51 -18.79
C PHE A 139 -17.61 6.94 -20.01
N SER A 140 -18.15 5.99 -20.76
CA SER A 140 -18.97 6.24 -21.93
C SER A 140 -20.41 5.81 -21.69
N VAL A 141 -21.36 6.57 -22.23
CA VAL A 141 -22.79 6.26 -22.19
C VAL A 141 -23.26 5.96 -23.61
N THR A 142 -24.01 4.87 -23.80
CA THR A 142 -24.47 4.46 -25.14
C THR A 142 -25.75 5.18 -25.57
N ASP A 143 -26.09 5.06 -26.86
CA ASP A 143 -27.38 5.55 -27.37
C ASP A 143 -28.59 4.86 -26.69
N GLU A 144 -28.41 3.65 -26.16
CA GLU A 144 -29.46 2.94 -25.42
C GLU A 144 -29.71 3.59 -24.05
N ALA A 145 -28.64 3.95 -23.35
CA ALA A 145 -28.73 4.62 -22.07
C ALA A 145 -29.48 5.96 -22.15
N VAL A 146 -29.23 6.76 -23.19
CA VAL A 146 -29.92 8.04 -23.38
C VAL A 146 -31.38 7.88 -23.86
N ALA A 147 -31.69 6.77 -24.54
CA ALA A 147 -33.07 6.43 -24.90
C ALA A 147 -33.88 5.88 -23.70
N GLY A 148 -33.20 5.23 -22.75
CA GLY A 148 -33.77 4.63 -21.55
C GLY A 148 -34.31 5.62 -20.52
N THR A 149 -33.76 6.84 -20.44
CA THR A 149 -34.24 7.92 -19.55
C THR A 149 -35.69 8.36 -19.87
N GLY A 150 -36.26 7.94 -21.01
CA GLY A 150 -37.65 8.15 -21.38
C GLY A 150 -38.63 7.03 -20.97
N SER A 151 -38.18 5.92 -20.41
CA SER A 151 -39.05 4.79 -20.01
C SER A 151 -38.80 4.42 -18.55
N SER A 152 -39.50 5.11 -17.64
CA SER A 152 -39.77 4.58 -16.31
C SER A 152 -40.47 3.22 -16.48
N PRO A 153 -39.92 2.10 -15.99
CA PRO A 153 -40.64 0.85 -16.01
C PRO A 153 -41.75 0.98 -14.96
N GLU A 154 -42.99 1.11 -15.44
CA GLU A 154 -44.19 0.87 -14.62
C GLU A 154 -43.97 -0.43 -13.84
N ALA A 155 -44.04 -0.29 -12.51
CA ALA A 155 -44.00 -1.41 -11.59
C ALA A 155 -45.04 -2.45 -12.02
N GLN A 156 -44.56 -3.58 -12.56
CA GLN A 156 -45.39 -4.77 -12.72
C GLN A 156 -45.59 -5.38 -11.33
N GLU A 157 -46.67 -4.94 -10.70
CA GLU A 157 -47.31 -5.57 -9.57
C GLU A 157 -47.58 -7.05 -9.89
N SER A 158 -46.70 -7.92 -9.37
CA SER A 158 -46.85 -9.37 -9.48
C SER A 158 -47.73 -9.84 -8.32
N ALA A 159 -48.99 -10.13 -8.63
CA ALA A 159 -49.90 -10.84 -7.73
C ALA A 159 -49.45 -12.30 -7.50
N PRO A 160 -49.70 -12.90 -6.32
CA PRO A 160 -49.22 -14.23 -5.99
C PRO A 160 -50.11 -15.33 -6.59
N GLN A 161 -49.49 -16.38 -7.16
CA GLN A 161 -50.17 -17.62 -7.53
C GLN A 161 -49.74 -18.75 -6.59
N ASP A 162 -50.65 -19.13 -5.71
CA ASP A 162 -50.63 -20.39 -4.96
C ASP A 162 -50.92 -21.58 -5.91
N GLY A 163 -50.17 -22.66 -5.76
CA GLY A 163 -50.37 -23.90 -6.51
C GLY A 163 -49.54 -25.06 -5.95
N ASP A 164 -50.21 -25.87 -5.13
CA ASP A 164 -49.75 -27.03 -4.35
C ASP A 164 -49.34 -28.25 -5.21
N GLY A 165 -48.28 -28.95 -4.75
CA GLY A 165 -48.15 -30.42 -4.74
C GLY A 165 -47.72 -31.18 -6.00
N ALA A 166 -46.54 -31.84 -5.95
CA ALA A 166 -46.44 -33.30 -6.02
C ALA A 166 -45.00 -33.81 -5.88
N ASP A 167 -44.91 -34.88 -5.08
CA ASP A 167 -43.80 -35.74 -4.69
C ASP A 167 -43.09 -36.44 -5.88
N GLY A 168 -41.79 -36.72 -5.70
CA GLY A 168 -40.94 -37.36 -6.71
C GLY A 168 -39.56 -37.69 -6.17
N SER A 169 -39.48 -38.69 -5.28
CA SER A 169 -38.24 -39.31 -4.83
C SER A 169 -37.39 -39.85 -6.00
N GLY A 170 -36.10 -39.51 -6.00
CA GLY A 170 -35.07 -40.09 -6.88
C GLY A 170 -33.73 -40.13 -6.14
N ASP A 171 -33.34 -41.34 -5.75
CA ASP A 171 -32.14 -41.72 -5.03
C ASP A 171 -30.88 -41.73 -5.93
N GLY A 172 -29.73 -41.39 -5.31
CA GLY A 172 -28.41 -41.88 -5.73
C GLY A 172 -27.58 -40.99 -6.66
N ALA A 173 -26.51 -40.40 -6.14
CA ALA A 173 -25.14 -40.76 -6.49
C ALA A 173 -24.12 -39.82 -5.83
N ASP A 174 -23.31 -40.41 -4.94
CA ASP A 174 -22.03 -39.90 -4.49
C ASP A 174 -21.15 -39.41 -5.65
N ALA A 175 -20.60 -38.20 -5.51
CA ALA A 175 -19.38 -37.79 -6.16
C ALA A 175 -18.54 -37.03 -5.13
N ASP A 176 -17.73 -37.81 -4.43
CA ASP A 176 -16.51 -37.38 -3.76
C ASP A 176 -15.60 -36.74 -4.82
N GLU A 177 -15.50 -35.41 -4.83
CA GLU A 177 -14.42 -34.70 -5.53
C GLU A 177 -13.66 -33.85 -4.52
N SER A 178 -12.67 -34.51 -3.93
CA SER A 178 -11.54 -33.91 -3.23
C SER A 178 -10.86 -32.84 -4.12
N PRO A 179 -10.69 -31.60 -3.66
CA PRO A 179 -9.71 -30.70 -4.26
C PRO A 179 -8.30 -31.24 -3.98
N PRO A 180 -7.38 -31.21 -4.96
CA PRO A 180 -6.07 -31.83 -4.80
C PRO A 180 -5.24 -31.12 -3.73
N ALA A 181 -4.53 -31.96 -2.97
CA ALA A 181 -3.45 -31.58 -2.08
C ALA A 181 -2.48 -30.60 -2.76
N ARG A 182 -2.40 -29.38 -2.24
CA ARG A 182 -1.22 -28.52 -2.46
C ARG A 182 -0.25 -28.75 -1.32
N SER A 183 0.91 -29.29 -1.66
CA SER A 183 2.16 -29.17 -0.89
C SER A 183 3.32 -29.59 -1.79
N PRO A 184 4.55 -29.06 -1.62
CA PRO A 184 4.96 -27.81 -1.00
C PRO A 184 6.03 -27.06 -1.85
N THR A 185 6.58 -25.98 -1.29
CA THR A 185 7.86 -25.31 -1.64
C THR A 185 7.92 -24.39 -2.86
N ASP A 186 7.50 -23.13 -2.65
CA ASP A 186 8.22 -21.98 -3.21
C ASP A 186 8.95 -21.26 -2.06
N PRO A 187 10.30 -21.23 -2.01
CA PRO A 187 11.06 -20.44 -1.04
C PRO A 187 11.11 -18.97 -1.45
N SER A 188 9.95 -18.36 -1.70
CA SER A 188 9.81 -16.95 -2.08
C SER A 188 8.93 -16.17 -1.12
N VAL A 189 8.80 -16.64 0.12
CA VAL A 189 8.21 -15.87 1.23
C VAL A 189 9.29 -14.97 1.82
N LEU A 190 9.71 -13.99 1.03
CA LEU A 190 10.38 -12.80 1.54
C LEU A 190 9.75 -11.57 0.90
N GLY A 191 8.43 -11.41 1.12
CA GLY A 191 7.83 -10.09 1.11
C GLY A 191 8.53 -9.17 2.13
N PRO A 192 8.28 -7.85 2.12
CA PRO A 192 9.06 -6.86 2.86
C PRO A 192 9.18 -7.11 4.38
N VAL A 193 8.25 -7.90 4.97
CA VAL A 193 8.32 -8.37 6.36
C VAL A 193 9.48 -9.36 6.60
N GLY A 194 9.76 -10.26 5.64
CA GLY A 194 10.81 -11.26 5.76
C GLY A 194 12.22 -10.66 5.72
N GLY A 195 12.43 -9.58 4.96
CA GLY A 195 13.70 -8.87 4.90
C GLY A 195 14.06 -8.19 6.21
N VAL A 196 13.07 -7.59 6.88
CA VAL A 196 13.25 -6.94 8.20
C VAL A 196 13.51 -7.98 9.29
N VAL A 197 12.76 -9.10 9.30
CA VAL A 197 12.97 -10.18 10.27
C VAL A 197 14.33 -10.85 10.08
N ALA A 198 14.74 -11.12 8.83
CA ALA A 198 16.07 -11.66 8.53
C ALA A 198 17.18 -10.67 8.92
N GLY A 199 17.00 -9.38 8.65
CA GLY A 199 17.93 -8.32 9.05
C GLY A 199 18.10 -8.23 10.58
N ILE A 200 16.99 -8.21 11.32
CA ILE A 200 17.00 -8.21 12.80
C ILE A 200 17.65 -9.49 13.34
N ALA A 201 17.35 -10.66 12.75
CA ALA A 201 17.93 -11.94 13.16
C ALA A 201 19.46 -11.98 12.95
N VAL A 202 19.95 -11.44 11.83
CA VAL A 202 21.40 -11.35 11.55
C VAL A 202 22.08 -10.41 12.55
N ILE A 203 21.50 -9.24 12.83
CA ILE A 203 22.04 -8.29 13.81
C ILE A 203 22.07 -8.91 15.22
N ALA A 204 20.99 -9.59 15.63
CA ALA A 204 20.92 -10.27 16.92
C ALA A 204 21.96 -11.39 17.03
N LEU A 205 22.16 -12.18 15.97
CA LEU A 205 23.13 -13.28 15.94
C LEU A 205 24.58 -12.76 16.02
N ILE A 206 24.89 -11.66 15.31
CA ILE A 206 26.19 -10.99 15.41
C ILE A 206 26.42 -10.45 16.83
N ALA A 207 25.41 -9.82 17.45
CA ALA A 207 25.52 -9.33 18.82
C ALA A 207 25.77 -10.46 19.82
N ILE A 208 25.06 -11.59 19.70
CA ILE A 208 25.24 -12.78 20.53
C ILE A 208 26.65 -13.37 20.35
N LEU A 209 27.15 -13.46 19.11
CA LEU A 209 28.49 -13.97 18.83
C LEU A 209 29.57 -13.09 19.47
N LEU A 210 29.44 -11.76 19.36
CA LEU A 210 30.35 -10.80 19.97
C LEU A 210 30.35 -10.87 21.50
N ILE A 211 29.17 -11.05 22.13
CA ILE A 211 29.05 -11.24 23.58
C ILE A 211 29.71 -12.56 24.00
N ARG A 212 29.48 -13.66 23.27
CA ARG A 212 30.12 -14.96 23.57
C ARG A 212 31.63 -14.94 23.39
N MET A 213 32.14 -14.27 22.37
CA MET A 213 33.59 -14.11 22.17
C MET A 213 34.23 -13.25 23.25
N ARG A 214 33.48 -12.30 23.83
CA ARG A 214 33.92 -11.51 24.98
C ARG A 214 33.93 -12.31 26.30
N ASN A 215 33.05 -13.31 26.42
CA ASN A 215 32.86 -14.10 27.64
C ASN A 215 33.57 -15.47 27.63
N ARG A 216 34.42 -15.80 26.65
CA ARG A 216 35.25 -17.01 26.73
C ARG A 216 36.35 -16.81 27.78
N PRO A 217 36.34 -17.50 28.94
CA PRO A 217 37.48 -17.51 29.83
C PRO A 217 38.64 -18.15 29.08
N GLY A 218 39.80 -17.49 29.08
CA GLY A 218 41.01 -18.04 28.48
C GLY A 218 41.31 -19.39 29.11
N GLY A 219 41.39 -20.44 28.28
CA GLY A 219 41.95 -21.71 28.71
C GLY A 219 43.36 -21.45 29.22
N THR A 220 43.56 -21.76 30.49
CA THR A 220 44.86 -21.84 31.13
C THR A 220 45.68 -22.90 30.43
N ASP A 221 46.79 -22.49 29.82
CA ASP A 221 47.89 -23.39 29.50
C ASP A 221 48.58 -23.78 30.82
N ASP A 222 48.49 -25.05 31.20
CA ASP A 222 49.42 -25.77 32.08
C ASP A 222 49.70 -27.13 31.45
#